data_AF-A0A4Y2LG55-F1
#
_entry.id   AF-A0A4Y2LG55-F1
#
_cell.length_a   1.000
_cell.length_b   1.000
_cell.length_c   1.000
_cell.angle_alpha   90.00
_cell.angle_beta   90.00
_cell.angle_gamma   90.00
#
_symmetry.space_group_name_H-M   'P 1'
#
loop_
_entity.id
_entity.type
_entity.pdbx_description
1 polymer ?
#
loop_
_entity_poly.entity_id
_entity_poly.type
_entity_poly.pdbx_seq_one_letter_code
_entity_poly.pdbx_strand_id
1 'polypeptide(L)'
;TPTPTPTPTCGSDEQYYPCIPNCHNTCATYNKTNIACPDSCGPGCFCKEGLVKNDDGTCVPPSECNALQPTAPFRKLTDEKCAQEEFLFYAWADFVAA
;
A
#
# COMPACT_ATOMS: atom_id res chain seq x y z
N THR A 1 -39.00 -19.88 1.20
CA THR A 1 -38.19 -19.06 2.12
C THR A 1 -36.92 -18.67 1.41
N PRO A 2 -36.61 -17.37 1.24
CA PRO A 2 -35.31 -16.98 0.70
C PRO A 2 -34.22 -17.42 1.69
N THR A 3 -33.28 -18.22 1.23
CA THR A 3 -32.12 -18.68 2.00
C THR A 3 -31.35 -17.45 2.52
N PRO A 4 -30.97 -17.38 3.80
CA PRO A 4 -30.11 -16.31 4.29
C PRO A 4 -28.76 -16.42 3.58
N THR A 5 -28.51 -15.56 2.59
CA THR A 5 -27.21 -15.41 1.96
C THR A 5 -26.20 -15.08 3.05
N PRO A 6 -25.07 -15.81 3.17
CA PRO A 6 -24.04 -15.46 4.13
C PRO A 6 -23.64 -14.02 3.87
N THR A 7 -23.84 -13.15 4.85
CA THR A 7 -23.45 -11.77 4.75
C THR A 7 -21.93 -11.77 4.57
N PRO A 8 -21.38 -11.23 3.48
CA PRO A 8 -19.95 -11.19 3.29
C PRO A 8 -19.32 -10.43 4.47
N THR A 9 -18.53 -11.13 5.26
CA THR A 9 -17.85 -10.54 6.43
C THR A 9 -16.67 -9.73 5.91
N CYS A 10 -16.81 -8.41 5.89
CA CYS A 10 -15.72 -7.49 5.61
C CYS A 10 -14.89 -7.20 6.87
N GLY A 11 -13.69 -6.66 6.70
CA GLY A 11 -12.85 -6.21 7.81
C GLY A 11 -13.48 -5.05 8.59
N SER A 12 -12.89 -4.69 9.74
CA SER A 12 -13.44 -3.68 10.66
C SER A 12 -13.73 -2.33 10.01
N ASP A 13 -12.92 -1.91 9.03
CA ASP A 13 -13.03 -0.64 8.31
C ASP A 13 -13.44 -0.79 6.83
N GLU A 14 -13.95 -1.97 6.49
CA GLU A 14 -14.49 -2.27 5.18
C GLU A 14 -16.00 -2.53 5.28
N GLN A 15 -16.72 -2.21 4.20
CA GLN A 15 -18.13 -2.50 4.03
C GLN A 15 -18.32 -3.22 2.70
N TYR A 16 -19.28 -4.14 2.65
CA TYR A 16 -19.64 -4.80 1.41
C TYR A 16 -20.47 -3.85 0.55
N TYR A 17 -20.02 -3.64 -0.68
CA TYR A 17 -20.76 -2.91 -1.68
C TYR A 17 -21.11 -3.81 -2.85
N PRO A 18 -22.35 -3.74 -3.37
CA PRO A 18 -22.75 -4.54 -4.53
C PRO A 18 -22.11 -4.04 -5.83
N CYS A 19 -21.73 -2.77 -5.88
CA CYS A 19 -21.14 -2.11 -7.04
C CYS A 19 -20.43 -0.84 -6.55
N ILE A 20 -19.09 -0.88 -6.52
CA ILE A 20 -18.28 0.32 -6.38
C ILE A 20 -17.31 0.40 -7.57
N PRO A 21 -17.17 1.57 -8.22
CA PRO A 21 -16.10 1.79 -9.17
C PRO A 21 -14.76 1.77 -8.42
N ASN A 22 -13.81 0.95 -8.89
CA ASN A 22 -12.48 0.78 -8.27
C ASN A 22 -11.54 1.98 -8.46
N CYS A 23 -12.09 3.19 -8.61
CA CYS A 23 -11.31 4.40 -8.81
C CYS A 23 -11.39 5.29 -7.57
N HIS A 24 -10.32 6.06 -7.34
CA HIS A 24 -10.19 6.96 -6.19
C HIS A 24 -10.27 6.30 -4.80
N ASN A 25 -10.21 4.96 -4.74
CA ASN A 25 -10.33 4.19 -3.50
C ASN A 25 -8.97 3.92 -2.82
N THR A 26 -7.87 4.42 -3.38
CA THR A 26 -6.53 4.24 -2.82
C THR A 26 -5.84 5.57 -2.56
N CYS A 27 -4.88 5.59 -1.63
CA CYS A 27 -4.04 6.76 -1.35
C CYS A 27 -3.32 7.31 -2.59
N ALA A 28 -3.00 6.46 -3.57
CA ALA A 28 -2.37 6.88 -4.83
C ALA A 28 -3.33 7.55 -5.83
N THR A 29 -4.65 7.42 -5.64
CA THR A 29 -5.67 7.82 -6.62
C THR A 29 -6.75 8.74 -6.08
N TYR A 30 -6.97 8.82 -4.75
CA TYR A 30 -8.10 9.54 -4.16
C TYR A 30 -8.16 11.03 -4.53
N ASN A 31 -7.00 11.69 -4.70
CA ASN A 31 -6.91 13.13 -5.03
C ASN A 31 -6.56 13.41 -6.49
N LYS A 32 -6.56 12.39 -7.36
CA LYS A 32 -6.29 12.60 -8.78
C LYS A 32 -7.62 12.84 -9.48
N THR A 33 -7.75 13.92 -10.23
CA THR A 33 -8.98 14.25 -10.97
C THR A 33 -8.98 13.72 -12.41
N ASN A 34 -7.80 13.38 -12.94
CA ASN A 34 -7.60 12.99 -14.34
C ASN A 34 -7.46 11.47 -14.52
N ILE A 35 -8.22 10.67 -13.75
CA ILE A 35 -8.24 9.21 -13.92
C ILE A 35 -9.53 8.83 -14.61
N ALA A 36 -9.43 8.10 -15.72
CA ALA A 36 -10.61 7.47 -16.30
C ALA A 36 -11.02 6.29 -15.42
N CYS A 37 -12.14 6.43 -14.72
CA CYS A 37 -12.78 5.30 -14.04
C CYS A 37 -13.43 4.39 -15.09
N PRO A 38 -13.26 3.06 -15.01
CA PRO A 38 -14.08 2.16 -15.81
C PRO A 38 -15.55 2.26 -15.38
N ASP A 39 -16.47 2.17 -16.35
CA ASP A 39 -17.92 2.09 -16.11
C ASP A 39 -18.33 0.74 -15.48
N SER A 40 -17.45 -0.25 -15.51
CA SER A 40 -17.64 -1.53 -14.85
C SER A 40 -17.30 -1.44 -13.35
N CYS A 41 -18.22 -1.91 -12.53
CA CYS A 41 -18.03 -2.09 -11.09
C CYS A 41 -18.11 -3.58 -10.73
N GLY A 42 -17.54 -3.93 -9.57
CA GLY A 42 -17.63 -5.28 -9.02
C GLY A 42 -18.19 -5.27 -7.59
N PRO A 43 -18.91 -6.32 -7.18
CA PRO A 43 -19.25 -6.52 -5.77
C PRO A 43 -18.00 -6.88 -4.97
N GLY A 44 -17.89 -6.39 -3.74
CA GLY A 44 -16.75 -6.68 -2.88
C GLY A 44 -16.73 -5.90 -1.58
N CYS A 45 -15.75 -6.19 -0.74
CA CYS A 45 -15.44 -5.40 0.45
C CYS A 45 -14.56 -4.22 0.05
N PHE A 46 -15.01 -3.01 0.36
CA PHE A 46 -14.27 -1.77 0.11
C PHE A 46 -14.18 -0.97 1.39
N CYS A 47 -13.22 -0.06 1.46
CA CYS A 47 -13.13 0.89 2.56
C CYS A 47 -14.46 1.62 2.72
N LYS A 48 -14.89 1.81 3.97
CA LYS A 48 -16.08 2.60 4.29
C LYS A 48 -15.98 3.99 3.68
N GLU A 49 -17.13 4.62 3.47
CA GLU A 49 -17.22 5.98 2.96
C GLU A 49 -16.32 6.94 3.77
N GLY A 50 -15.51 7.73 3.08
CA GLY A 50 -14.55 8.66 3.68
C GLY A 50 -13.18 8.05 4.02
N LEU A 51 -12.99 6.74 3.84
CA LEU A 51 -11.70 6.06 3.97
C LEU A 51 -11.15 5.64 2.61
N VAL A 52 -9.84 5.54 2.51
CA VAL A 52 -9.11 5.12 1.32
C VAL A 52 -8.05 4.09 1.70
N LYS A 53 -7.77 3.17 0.77
CA LYS A 53 -6.82 2.09 1.02
C LYS A 53 -5.38 2.59 0.88
N ASN A 54 -4.58 2.41 1.92
CA ASN A 54 -3.14 2.70 1.88
C ASN A 54 -2.36 1.58 1.18
N ASP A 55 -1.04 1.76 1.03
CA ASP A 55 -0.16 0.79 0.39
C ASP A 55 -0.03 -0.53 1.17
N ASP A 56 -0.29 -0.50 2.49
CA ASP A 56 -0.32 -1.68 3.37
C ASP A 56 -1.64 -2.46 3.27
N GLY A 57 -2.60 -1.99 2.46
CA GLY A 57 -3.91 -2.63 2.31
C GLY A 57 -4.89 -2.32 3.44
N THR A 58 -4.63 -1.32 4.27
CA THR A 58 -5.49 -0.85 5.36
C THR A 58 -6.32 0.37 4.93
N CYS A 59 -7.57 0.45 5.37
CA CYS A 59 -8.44 1.60 5.13
C CYS A 59 -8.15 2.70 6.15
N VAL A 60 -7.69 3.85 5.67
CA VAL A 60 -7.30 5.00 6.48
C VAL A 60 -7.98 6.27 5.98
N PRO A 61 -8.17 7.30 6.81
CA PRO A 61 -8.65 8.59 6.33
C PRO A 61 -7.64 9.21 5.35
N PRO A 62 -8.08 9.94 4.31
CA PRO A 62 -7.20 10.56 3.31
C PRO A 62 -6.08 11.43 3.89
N SER A 63 -6.28 12.01 5.08
CA SER A 63 -5.25 12.75 5.82
C SER A 63 -4.03 11.90 6.17
N GLU A 64 -4.20 10.59 6.34
CA GLU A 64 -3.14 9.63 6.67
C GLU A 64 -2.42 9.10 5.43
N CYS A 65 -2.93 9.33 4.21
CA CYS A 65 -2.22 8.96 2.98
C CYS A 65 -0.87 9.67 2.82
N ASN A 66 -0.76 10.89 3.36
CA ASN A 66 0.48 11.66 3.37
C ASN A 66 1.40 11.29 4.54
N ALA A 67 0.93 10.49 5.51
CA ALA A 67 1.74 10.05 6.64
C ALA A 67 2.67 8.88 6.26
N LEU A 68 2.43 8.21 5.12
CA LEU A 68 3.24 7.11 4.60
C LEU A 68 4.13 7.51 3.41
N GLN A 69 4.06 8.76 2.97
CA GLN A 69 5.07 9.33 2.09
C GLN A 69 6.05 10.13 2.97
N PRO A 70 7.19 9.55 3.40
CA PRO A 70 8.36 10.40 3.51
C PRO A 70 8.58 10.94 2.11
N THR A 71 8.21 12.20 1.89
CA THR A 71 8.89 12.99 0.87
C THR A 71 10.38 12.89 1.22
N ALA A 72 11.07 12.03 0.47
CA ALA A 72 12.28 11.33 0.91
C ALA A 72 13.42 12.29 1.32
N PRO A 73 14.39 11.79 2.11
CA PRO A 73 15.55 11.24 1.43
C PRO A 73 15.84 9.86 1.98
N PHE A 74 15.92 8.88 1.08
CA PHE A 74 16.17 7.47 1.38
C PHE A 74 15.05 6.81 2.20
N ARG A 75 14.73 5.57 1.86
CA ARG A 75 14.44 4.59 2.92
C ARG A 75 15.43 4.89 4.04
N LYS A 76 15.00 5.09 5.28
CA LYS A 76 15.85 4.58 6.36
C LYS A 76 15.89 3.07 6.12
N LEU A 77 16.75 2.61 5.21
CA LEU A 77 17.60 1.49 5.51
C LEU A 77 18.18 1.93 6.84
N THR A 78 17.63 1.39 7.93
CA THR A 78 18.40 1.29 9.15
C THR A 78 19.79 0.87 8.68
N ASP A 79 20.80 1.65 9.06
CA ASP A 79 22.21 1.64 8.61
C ASP A 79 22.85 0.25 8.43
N GLU A 80 22.17 -0.80 8.85
CA GLU A 80 22.52 -2.20 8.81
C GLU A 80 22.56 -2.85 7.40
N LYS A 81 22.11 -2.18 6.33
CA LYS A 81 22.08 -2.79 4.98
C LYS A 81 22.78 -2.03 3.85
N CYS A 82 23.64 -1.06 4.17
CA CYS A 82 24.50 -0.39 3.19
C CYS A 82 26.00 -0.69 3.42
N ALA A 83 26.33 -1.91 3.86
CA ALA A 83 27.71 -2.35 4.10
C ALA A 83 27.98 -3.75 3.55
N GLN A 84 27.70 -4.01 2.26
CA GLN A 84 28.04 -5.32 1.69
C GLN A 84 28.66 -5.32 0.30
N GLU A 85 29.29 -4.22 -0.13
CA GLU A 85 30.05 -4.22 -1.38
C GLU A 85 31.48 -3.64 -1.22
N GLU A 86 32.08 -3.63 -0.02
CA GLU A 86 33.49 -3.17 0.16
C GLU A 86 34.38 -4.10 1.02
N PHE A 87 33.97 -5.34 1.32
CA PHE A 87 34.78 -6.26 2.15
C PHE A 87 35.63 -7.28 1.38
N LEU A 88 35.59 -7.30 0.04
CA LEU A 88 36.47 -8.16 -0.77
C LEU A 88 37.72 -7.43 -1.30
N PHE A 89 37.79 -6.10 -1.19
CA PHE A 89 38.96 -5.32 -1.62
C PHE A 89 40.05 -5.18 -0.54
N TYR A 90 39.78 -5.43 0.74
CA TYR A 90 40.80 -5.29 1.80
C TYR A 90 41.39 -6.62 2.28
N ALA A 91 40.79 -7.77 1.93
CA ALA A 91 41.33 -9.09 2.27
C ALA A 91 42.32 -9.68 1.24
N TRP A 92 42.50 -9.06 0.06
CA TRP A 92 43.58 -9.44 -0.87
C TRP A 92 44.89 -8.67 -0.61
N ALA A 93 44.82 -7.50 0.04
CA ALA A 93 46.00 -6.69 0.32
C ALA A 93 46.88 -7.30 1.43
N ASP A 94 46.32 -8.12 2.32
CA ASP A 94 47.10 -8.87 3.32
C ASP A 94 47.71 -10.17 2.75
N PHE A 95 47.25 -10.67 1.60
CA PHE A 95 47.90 -11.81 0.93
C PHE A 95 49.13 -11.40 0.10
N VAL A 96 49.33 -10.09 -0.11
CA VAL A 96 50.55 -9.55 -0.76
C VAL A 96 51.65 -9.22 0.28
N ALA A 97 51.35 -9.38 1.58
CA ALA A 97 52.29 -9.22 2.67
C ALA A 97 52.80 -10.55 3.28
N ALA A 98 52.70 -11.66 2.56
CA ALA A 98 53.36 -12.94 2.86
C ALA A 98 54.40 -13.30 1.79
#